data_AF-A0A7J7G6D7-F1
#
_entry.id   AF-A0A7J7G6D7-F1
#
_cell.length_a   1.000
_cell.length_b   1.000
_cell.length_c   1.000
_cell.angle_alpha   90.00
_cell.angle_beta   90.00
_cell.angle_gamma   90.00
#
_symmetry.space_group_name_H-M   'P 1'
#
loop_
_entity.id
_entity.type
_entity.pdbx_description
1 polymer ?
#
loop_
_entity_poly.entity_id
_entity_poly.type
_entity_poly.pdbx_seq_one_letter_code
_entity_poly.pdbx_strand_id
1 'polypeptide(L)'
;MHPFSKTIQKLEQMVVRMVFESYGAEKHYKEGFLKSASHLFRVMKYRKPEENESKMGLVAHTDKTYMSIIHQKDEVDGLKIKAKDGQWFGVELSPPSFVVAGEDYRDRIIDSMGIEI
;
A
#
# COMPACT_ATOMS: atom_id res chain seq x y z
N MET A 1 4.68 -18.57 5.09
CA MET A 1 3.76 -17.48 4.68
C MET A 1 3.04 -16.86 5.88
N HIS A 2 2.41 -17.66 6.75
CA HIS A 2 1.65 -17.17 7.92
C HIS A 2 2.43 -16.27 8.91
N PRO A 3 3.72 -16.53 9.25
CA PRO A 3 4.46 -15.64 10.14
C PRO A 3 4.72 -14.26 9.51
N PHE A 4 5.09 -14.22 8.23
CA PHE A 4 5.32 -12.98 7.50
C PHE A 4 4.04 -12.14 7.41
N SER A 5 2.91 -12.75 7.05
CA SER A 5 1.63 -12.03 6.96
C SER A 5 1.20 -11.43 8.30
N LYS A 6 1.43 -12.12 9.43
CA LYS A 6 1.18 -11.56 10.77
C LYS A 6 2.08 -10.37 11.09
N THR A 7 3.36 -10.42 10.70
CA THR A 7 4.28 -9.30 10.90
C THR A 7 3.86 -8.08 10.08
N ILE A 8 3.50 -8.27 8.81
CA ILE A 8 3.02 -7.20 7.93
C ILE A 8 1.70 -6.62 8.42
N GLN A 9 0.78 -7.44 8.92
CA GLN A 9 -0.48 -6.96 9.52
C GLN A 9 -0.23 -6.07 10.75
N LYS A 10 0.74 -6.40 11.61
CA LYS A 10 1.09 -5.54 12.75
C LYS A 10 1.67 -4.20 12.30
N LEU A 11 2.50 -4.21 11.25
CA LEU A 11 3.02 -2.98 10.63
C LEU A 11 1.89 -2.13 10.05
N GLU A 12 0.95 -2.75 9.33
CA GLU A 12 -0.23 -2.08 8.79
C GLU A 12 -1.04 -1.40 9.91
N GLN A 13 -1.41 -2.16 10.95
CA GLN A 13 -2.17 -1.62 12.09
C GLN A 13 -1.46 -0.43 12.76
N MET A 14 -0.14 -0.50 12.90
CA MET A 14 0.65 0.59 13.48
C MET A 14 0.61 1.84 12.58
N VAL A 15 0.85 1.71 11.27
CA VAL A 15 0.84 2.85 10.35
C VAL A 15 -0.56 3.45 10.24
N VAL A 16 -1.60 2.63 10.09
CA VAL A 16 -2.99 3.11 10.05
C VAL A 16 -3.34 3.86 11.32
N ARG A 17 -2.99 3.32 12.50
CA ARG A 17 -3.20 4.00 13.77
C ARG A 17 -2.54 5.38 13.79
N MET A 18 -1.27 5.48 13.37
CA MET A 18 -0.56 6.77 13.31
C MET A 18 -1.26 7.77 12.40
N VAL A 19 -1.82 7.33 11.27
CA VAL A 19 -2.60 8.17 10.36
C VAL A 19 -3.88 8.66 11.05
N PHE A 20 -4.68 7.77 11.67
CA PHE A 20 -5.89 8.18 12.39
C PHE A 20 -5.59 9.14 13.56
N GLU A 21 -4.53 8.89 14.32
CA GLU A 21 -4.05 9.77 15.40
C GLU A 21 -3.64 11.15 14.85
N SER A 22 -2.97 11.22 13.69
CA SER A 22 -2.61 12.51 13.08
C SER A 22 -3.81 13.38 12.66
N TYR A 23 -4.98 12.76 12.48
CA TYR A 23 -6.25 13.45 12.18
C TYR A 23 -7.17 13.61 13.41
N GLY A 24 -6.74 13.21 14.61
CA GLY A 24 -7.58 13.23 15.82
C GLY A 24 -8.80 12.31 15.74
N ALA A 25 -8.68 11.20 14.99
CA ALA A 25 -9.76 10.29 14.64
C ALA A 25 -9.60 8.89 15.26
N GLU A 26 -8.95 8.79 16.42
CA GLU A 26 -8.56 7.53 17.08
C GLU A 26 -9.74 6.61 17.36
N LYS A 27 -10.92 7.19 17.61
CA LYS A 27 -12.17 6.46 17.80
C LYS A 27 -12.52 5.61 16.57
N HIS A 28 -12.36 6.16 15.36
CA HIS A 28 -12.70 5.49 14.10
C HIS A 28 -11.75 4.34 13.77
N TYR A 29 -10.48 4.44 14.18
CA TYR A 29 -9.54 3.31 14.08
C TYR A 29 -10.04 2.09 14.87
N LYS A 30 -10.44 2.30 16.15
CA LYS A 30 -10.89 1.21 17.04
C LYS A 30 -12.27 0.68 16.69
N GLU A 31 -13.20 1.57 16.36
CA GLU A 31 -14.61 1.22 16.17
C GLU A 31 -14.92 0.78 14.74
N GLY A 32 -14.18 1.28 13.75
CA GLY A 32 -14.33 0.97 12.33
C GLY A 32 -13.23 0.03 11.83
N PHE A 33 -12.03 0.59 11.57
CA PHE A 33 -10.97 -0.10 10.83
C PHE A 33 -10.64 -1.48 11.39
N LEU A 34 -10.38 -1.60 12.70
CA LEU A 34 -10.00 -2.87 13.32
C LEU A 34 -11.07 -3.98 13.20
N LYS A 35 -12.35 -3.62 13.04
CA LYS A 35 -13.45 -4.58 12.97
C LYS A 35 -13.81 -4.98 11.55
N SER A 36 -13.56 -4.10 10.57
CA SER A 36 -13.96 -4.30 9.17
C SER A 36 -12.78 -4.57 8.23
N ALA A 37 -11.54 -4.43 8.69
CA ALA A 37 -10.37 -4.66 7.85
C ALA A 37 -10.33 -6.10 7.33
N SER A 38 -10.19 -6.23 6.01
CA SER A 38 -9.86 -7.48 5.34
C SER A 38 -8.51 -7.33 4.67
N HIS A 39 -7.72 -8.40 4.67
CA HIS A 39 -6.35 -8.37 4.16
C HIS A 39 -6.23 -9.24 2.93
N LEU A 40 -5.64 -8.66 1.87
CA LEU A 40 -5.28 -9.38 0.66
C LEU A 40 -3.76 -9.49 0.59
N PHE A 41 -3.25 -10.72 0.58
CA PHE A 41 -1.83 -11.00 0.42
C PHE A 41 -1.56 -11.47 -1.01
N ARG A 42 -0.67 -10.78 -1.73
CA ARG A 42 -0.26 -11.15 -3.09
C ARG A 42 1.23 -11.43 -3.14
N VAL A 43 1.61 -12.53 -3.78
CA VAL A 43 3.00 -12.84 -4.13
C VAL A 43 3.07 -12.85 -5.65
N MET A 44 3.93 -12.01 -6.21
CA MET A 44 4.07 -11.85 -7.65
C MET A 44 5.49 -12.21 -8.06
N LYS A 45 5.62 -12.97 -9.16
CA LYS A 45 6.90 -13.31 -9.78
C LYS A 45 6.91 -12.77 -11.19
N TYR A 46 7.87 -11.92 -11.50
CA TYR A 46 8.08 -11.38 -12.83
C TYR A 46 9.30 -12.05 -13.47
N ARG A 47 9.22 -12.38 -14.76
CA ARG A 47 10.37 -12.86 -15.55
C ARG A 47 10.97 -11.71 -16.35
N LYS A 48 12.18 -11.91 -16.84
CA LYS A 48 12.77 -11.00 -17.83
C LYS A 48 11.92 -11.00 -19.10
N PRO A 49 11.63 -9.82 -19.71
CA PRO A 49 10.94 -9.75 -20.99
C PRO A 49 11.83 -10.27 -22.14
N GLU A 50 11.22 -10.83 -23.17
CA GLU A 50 11.89 -11.18 -24.43
C GLU A 50 12.18 -9.93 -25.29
N GLU A 51 13.01 -10.06 -26.32
CA GLU A 51 13.53 -8.92 -27.11
C GLU A 51 12.42 -8.06 -27.74
N ASN A 52 11.30 -8.68 -28.12
CA ASN A 52 10.15 -8.01 -28.73
C ASN A 52 8.94 -7.88 -27.79
N GLU A 53 9.13 -8.12 -26.48
CA GLU A 53 8.06 -8.05 -25.48
C GLU A 53 8.07 -6.70 -24.74
N SER A 54 6.89 -6.26 -24.32
CA SER A 54 6.78 -5.10 -23.43
C SER A 54 7.51 -5.37 -22.11
N LYS A 55 8.26 -4.37 -21.63
CA LYS A 55 8.90 -4.41 -20.30
C LYS A 55 7.91 -4.21 -19.15
N MET A 56 6.63 -3.98 -19.43
CA MET A 56 5.61 -3.74 -18.43
C MET A 56 5.11 -5.04 -17.82
N GLY A 57 5.55 -5.35 -16.59
CA GLY A 57 5.13 -6.54 -15.86
C GLY A 57 3.72 -6.45 -15.26
N LEU A 58 3.30 -5.24 -14.88
CA LEU A 58 1.97 -4.95 -14.34
C LEU A 58 1.50 -3.61 -14.89
N VAL A 59 0.26 -3.55 -15.38
CA VAL A 59 -0.32 -2.32 -15.92
C VAL A 59 -0.39 -1.23 -14.86
N ALA A 60 -0.26 0.04 -15.26
CA ALA A 60 -0.42 1.17 -14.35
C ALA A 60 -1.83 1.15 -13.72
N HIS A 61 -1.89 1.22 -12.39
CA HIS A 61 -3.13 1.20 -11.62
C HIS A 61 -2.93 1.86 -10.25
N THR A 62 -4.03 2.18 -9.58
CA THR A 62 -4.06 2.37 -8.13
C THR A 62 -4.62 1.11 -7.48
N ASP A 63 -4.16 0.81 -6.27
CA ASP A 63 -4.77 -0.24 -5.47
C ASP A 63 -6.09 0.25 -4.89
N LYS A 64 -7.11 -0.60 -4.90
CA LYS A 64 -8.43 -0.27 -4.30
C LYS A 64 -8.46 -0.36 -2.77
N THR A 65 -7.36 -0.81 -2.16
CA THR A 65 -7.21 -1.03 -0.71
C THR A 65 -7.00 0.30 0.01
N TYR A 66 -7.32 0.35 1.31
CA TYR A 66 -7.00 1.52 2.15
C TYR A 66 -5.49 1.76 2.20
N MET A 67 -4.73 0.68 2.32
CA MET A 67 -3.28 0.70 2.38
C MET A 67 -2.71 -0.55 1.74
N SER A 68 -1.53 -0.40 1.16
CA SER A 68 -0.71 -1.47 0.59
C SER A 68 0.70 -1.38 1.16
N ILE A 69 1.23 -2.53 1.58
CA ILE A 69 2.62 -2.69 1.98
C ILE A 69 3.30 -3.53 0.92
N ILE A 70 4.27 -2.94 0.22
CA ILE A 70 4.98 -3.55 -0.90
C ILE A 70 6.41 -3.84 -0.49
N HIS A 71 6.85 -5.06 -0.77
CA HIS A 71 8.21 -5.52 -0.58
C HIS A 71 8.76 -6.06 -1.90
N GLN A 72 9.91 -5.55 -2.34
CA GLN A 72 10.65 -6.11 -3.46
C GLN A 72 11.71 -7.07 -2.92
N LYS A 73 11.60 -8.34 -3.33
CA LYS A 73 12.56 -9.38 -2.99
C LYS A 73 13.66 -9.42 -4.07
N ASP A 74 14.91 -9.67 -3.65
CA ASP A 74 16.05 -9.98 -4.53
C ASP A 74 16.68 -8.79 -5.31
N GLU A 75 16.61 -7.55 -4.81
CA GLU A 75 17.27 -6.34 -5.39
C GLU A 75 16.94 -6.06 -6.88
N VAL A 76 15.90 -6.69 -7.43
CA VAL A 76 15.45 -6.37 -8.79
C VAL A 76 14.51 -5.18 -8.74
N ASP A 77 15.01 -4.04 -9.21
CA ASP A 77 14.23 -2.81 -9.37
C ASP A 77 13.16 -2.99 -10.44
N GLY A 78 11.91 -2.70 -10.08
CA GLY A 78 10.78 -2.81 -11.00
C GLY A 78 9.56 -1.98 -10.60
N LEU A 79 9.42 -1.64 -9.32
CA LEU A 79 8.36 -0.74 -8.87
C LEU A 79 8.65 0.68 -9.36
N LYS A 80 7.66 1.28 -10.01
CA LYS A 80 7.63 2.70 -10.33
C LYS A 80 6.36 3.32 -9.78
N ILE A 81 6.47 4.54 -9.27
CA ILE A 81 5.35 5.33 -8.77
C ILE A 81 5.17 6.53 -9.69
N LYS A 82 3.91 6.85 -9.99
CA LYS A 82 3.55 8.03 -10.78
C LYS A 82 3.20 9.18 -9.84
N ALA A 83 3.93 10.28 -9.91
CA ALA A 83 3.64 11.51 -9.20
C ALA A 83 2.42 12.22 -9.80
N LYS A 84 1.86 13.20 -9.06
CA LYS A 84 0.67 13.97 -9.48
C LYS A 84 0.89 14.75 -10.78
N ASP A 85 2.12 15.16 -11.06
CA ASP A 85 2.53 15.83 -12.30
C ASP A 85 2.68 14.86 -13.50
N GLY A 86 2.45 13.56 -13.26
CA GLY A 86 2.51 12.51 -14.26
C GLY A 86 3.89 11.89 -14.45
N GLN A 87 4.92 12.36 -13.76
CA GLN A 87 6.27 11.80 -13.83
C GLN A 87 6.34 10.45 -13.11
N TRP A 88 7.14 9.53 -13.65
CA TRP A 88 7.39 8.23 -13.05
C TRP A 88 8.78 8.19 -12.41
N PHE A 89 8.85 7.75 -11.15
CA PHE A 89 10.11 7.52 -10.45
C PHE A 89 10.22 6.06 -10.00
N GLY A 90 11.43 5.52 -10.08
CA GLY A 90 11.76 4.21 -9.53
C GLY A 90 11.84 4.28 -8.01
N VAL A 91 11.47 3.19 -7.34
CA VAL A 91 11.65 3.07 -5.91
C VAL A 91 12.90 2.25 -5.63
N GLU A 92 13.91 2.91 -5.08
CA GLU A 92 15.11 2.26 -4.56
C GLU A 92 14.89 1.97 -3.07
N LEU A 93 14.97 0.69 -2.68
CA LEU A 93 14.74 0.25 -1.31
C LEU A 93 16.03 -0.32 -0.73
N SER A 94 16.56 0.30 0.32
CA SER A 94 17.67 -0.24 1.10
C SER A 94 17.15 -1.37 2.02
N PRO A 95 17.66 -2.62 1.94
CA PRO A 95 17.19 -3.68 2.84
C PRO A 95 17.52 -3.38 4.31
N PRO A 96 16.60 -3.65 5.27
CA PRO A 96 15.23 -4.13 5.11
C PRO A 96 14.21 -2.98 5.08
N SER A 97 13.75 -2.60 3.88
CA SER A 97 12.71 -1.55 3.71
C SER A 97 11.43 -2.07 3.04
N PHE A 98 10.34 -1.36 3.30
CA PHE A 98 9.02 -1.59 2.73
C PHE A 98 8.46 -0.26 2.21
N VAL A 99 7.74 -0.31 1.10
CA VAL A 99 6.91 0.82 0.68
C VAL A 99 5.56 0.68 1.35
N VAL A 100 5.09 1.76 1.97
CA VAL A 100 3.71 1.87 2.42
C VAL A 100 3.03 2.91 1.55
N ALA A 101 2.01 2.49 0.81
CA ALA A 101 1.20 3.35 -0.05
C ALA A 101 -0.24 3.32 0.44
N GLY A 102 -0.85 4.49 0.62
CA GLY A 102 -2.28 4.63 0.87
C GLY A 102 -2.93 5.40 -0.26
N GLU A 103 -4.19 5.09 -0.57
CA GLU A 103 -5.04 6.04 -1.28
C GLU A 103 -5.37 7.24 -0.37
N ASP A 104 -6.05 8.25 -0.91
CA ASP A 104 -6.45 9.40 -0.12
C ASP A 104 -7.36 8.97 1.04
N TYR A 105 -6.78 8.94 2.24
CA TYR A 105 -7.50 8.65 3.46
C TYR A 105 -8.56 9.70 3.73
N ARG A 106 -8.44 10.92 3.19
CA ARG A 106 -9.37 12.00 3.46
C ARG A 106 -10.78 11.65 3.00
N ASP A 107 -10.94 11.22 1.74
CA ASP A 107 -12.25 10.91 1.18
C ASP A 107 -12.89 9.70 1.87
N ARG A 108 -12.10 8.67 2.19
CA ARG A 108 -12.62 7.47 2.87
C ARG A 108 -12.83 7.65 4.38
N ILE A 109 -12.02 8.49 5.03
CA ILE A 109 -12.25 8.88 6.43
C ILE A 109 -13.54 9.70 6.48
N ILE A 110 -13.72 10.67 5.59
CA ILE A 110 -14.97 11.45 5.46
C ILE A 110 -16.18 10.53 5.22
N ASP A 111 -16.09 9.59 4.27
CA ASP A 111 -17.15 8.59 4.02
C ASP A 111 -17.43 7.71 5.24
N SER A 112 -16.38 7.28 5.96
CA SER A 112 -16.51 6.49 7.20
C SER A 112 -17.01 7.29 8.40
N MET A 113 -16.87 8.61 8.36
CA MET A 113 -17.33 9.56 9.37
C MET A 113 -18.75 10.08 9.09
N GLY A 114 -19.28 9.89 7.88
CA GLY A 114 -20.58 10.41 7.48
C GLY A 114 -20.68 11.93 7.53
N ILE A 115 -19.56 12.63 7.30
CA ILE A 115 -19.51 14.10 7.32
C ILE A 115 -19.71 14.60 5.89
N GLU A 116 -20.87 15.19 5.59
CA GLU A 116 -21.05 16.01 4.39
C GLU A 116 -20.37 17.38 4.64
N ILE A 117 -19.59 17.87 3.66
CA ILE A 117 -19.07 19.25 3.64
C ILE A 117 -19.99 20.11 2.78
#